data_AF-A0A2D7GEL1-F1
#
_entry.id   AF-A0A2D7GEL1-F1
#
_cell.length_a   1.000
_cell.length_b   1.000
_cell.length_c   1.000
_cell.angle_alpha   90.00
_cell.angle_beta   90.00
_cell.angle_gamma   90.00
#
_symmetry.space_group_name_H-M   'P 1'
#
loop_
_entity.id
_entity.type
_entity.pdbx_description
1 polymer ?
#
loop_
_entity_poly.entity_id
_entity_poly.type
_entity_poly.pdbx_seq_one_letter_code
_entity_poly.pdbx_strand_id
1 'polypeptide(L)'
;MSLKYLLVKEIETYLSKKKTIIFTQFQSFNKTNINYLSEIKNHLKLKNIKINCPVIVNRTAPNTIFISLSKDKKMELKLRKKIKEYGTIHKKRVKLITV
;
A
#
# COMPACT_ATOMS: atom_id res chain seq x y z
N MET A 1 -9.23 -10.58 13.20
CA MET A 1 -7.86 -10.08 13.48
C MET A 1 -7.83 -8.58 13.23
N SER A 2 -7.48 -7.78 14.24
CA SER A 2 -7.44 -6.31 14.14
C SER A 2 -6.18 -5.88 13.38
N LEU A 3 -6.33 -5.02 12.36
CA LEU A 3 -5.22 -4.26 11.76
C LEU A 3 -4.70 -3.27 12.80
N LYS A 4 -3.85 -3.75 13.72
CA LYS A 4 -3.42 -3.02 14.93
C LYS A 4 -2.84 -1.62 14.68
N TYR A 5 -2.44 -1.29 13.45
CA TYR A 5 -1.70 -0.06 13.14
C TYR A 5 -2.19 0.68 11.89
N LEU A 6 -3.37 0.39 11.36
CA LEU A 6 -3.92 1.16 10.25
C LEU A 6 -4.81 2.29 10.78
N LEU A 7 -4.24 3.49 10.93
CA LEU A 7 -4.96 4.68 11.40
C LEU A 7 -5.80 5.28 10.27
N VAL A 8 -6.92 4.63 9.96
CA VAL A 8 -7.82 5.01 8.86
C VAL A 8 -8.23 6.49 8.92
N LYS A 9 -8.56 7.00 10.11
CA LYS A 9 -8.95 8.41 10.28
C LYS A 9 -7.86 9.39 9.83
N GLU A 10 -6.60 9.06 10.04
CA GLU A 10 -5.47 9.87 9.56
C GLU A 10 -5.37 9.79 8.04
N ILE A 11 -5.52 8.59 7.48
CA ILE A 11 -5.55 8.39 6.02
C ILE A 11 -6.65 9.24 5.38
N GLU A 12 -7.87 9.21 5.93
CA GLU A 12 -8.99 10.03 5.47
C GLU A 12 -8.66 11.53 5.54
N THR A 13 -8.09 11.97 6.67
CA THR A 13 -7.72 13.37 6.91
C THR A 13 -6.65 13.87 5.94
N TYR A 14 -5.61 13.08 5.68
CA TYR A 14 -4.56 13.46 4.73
C TYR A 14 -5.08 13.43 3.29
N LEU A 15 -5.89 12.44 2.92
CA LEU A 15 -6.49 12.38 1.59
C LEU A 15 -7.48 13.52 1.35
N SER A 16 -8.29 13.93 2.34
CA SER A 16 -9.21 15.07 2.22
C SER A 16 -8.45 16.39 1.99
N LYS A 17 -7.25 16.52 2.57
CA LYS A 17 -6.30 17.62 2.32
C LYS A 17 -5.51 17.48 1.01
N LYS A 18 -5.92 16.58 0.10
CA LYS A 18 -5.26 16.28 -1.18
C LYS A 18 -3.79 15.86 -1.03
N LYS A 19 -3.38 15.35 0.14
CA LYS A 19 -2.02 14.83 0.34
C LYS A 19 -1.91 13.43 -0.26
N THR A 20 -0.72 13.14 -0.78
CA THR A 20 -0.30 11.77 -1.07
C THR A 20 0.18 11.11 0.22
N ILE A 21 -0.16 9.84 0.40
CA ILE A 21 0.25 9.06 1.57
C ILE A 21 1.00 7.82 1.09
N ILE A 22 2.13 7.54 1.72
CA ILE A 22 2.86 6.28 1.58
C ILE A 22 3.05 5.74 2.99
N PHE A 23 2.61 4.51 3.21
CA PHE A 23 2.74 3.87 4.52
C PHE A 23 3.06 2.39 4.38
N THR A 24 3.54 1.80 5.47
CA THR A 24 3.94 0.40 5.54
C THR A 24 3.09 -0.37 6.52
N GLN A 25 2.86 -1.65 6.24
CA GLN A 25 2.31 -2.60 7.19
C GLN A 25 3.24 -3.80 7.29
N PHE A 26 3.63 -4.13 8.53
CA PHE A 26 4.40 -5.34 8.81
C PHE A 26 3.47 -6.53 8.75
N GLN A 27 3.81 -7.51 7.93
CA GLN A 27 3.06 -8.74 7.83
C GLN A 27 3.31 -9.59 9.09
N SER A 28 2.24 -10.04 9.75
CA SER A 28 2.34 -11.06 10.79
C SER A 28 2.87 -12.37 10.20
N PHE A 29 3.76 -13.07 10.92
CA PHE A 29 4.42 -14.30 10.48
C PHE A 29 3.48 -15.41 9.95
N ASN A 30 2.20 -15.41 10.34
CA ASN A 30 1.25 -16.51 10.07
C ASN A 30 0.32 -16.30 8.85
N LYS A 31 0.50 -15.24 8.05
CA LYS A 31 -0.34 -15.01 6.84
C LYS A 31 0.51 -15.04 5.59
N THR A 32 -0.10 -15.18 4.42
CA THR A 32 0.56 -14.89 3.15
C THR A 32 0.41 -13.40 2.81
N ASN A 33 1.36 -12.84 2.04
CA ASN A 33 1.32 -11.45 1.58
C ASN A 33 0.02 -11.08 0.86
N ILE A 34 -0.53 -12.02 0.09
CA ILE A 34 -1.75 -11.82 -0.70
C ILE A 34 -2.98 -11.74 0.22
N ASN A 35 -3.11 -12.66 1.17
CA ASN A 35 -4.24 -12.67 2.11
C ASN A 35 -4.21 -11.43 2.99
N TYR A 36 -3.02 -11.05 3.48
CA TYR A 36 -2.88 -9.84 4.29
C TYR A 36 -3.18 -8.56 3.50
N LEU A 37 -2.73 -8.46 2.25
CA LEU A 37 -3.10 -7.35 1.38
C LEU A 37 -4.60 -7.30 1.09
N SER A 38 -5.25 -8.46 0.93
CA SER A 38 -6.70 -8.55 0.74
C SER A 38 -7.46 -8.00 1.95
N GLU A 39 -7.02 -8.32 3.16
CA GLU A 39 -7.58 -7.76 4.40
C GLU A 39 -7.44 -6.25 4.47
N ILE A 40 -6.26 -5.71 4.14
CA ILE A 40 -6.03 -4.26 4.09
C ILE A 40 -6.94 -3.60 3.04
N LYS A 41 -7.03 -4.18 1.84
CA LYS A 41 -7.92 -3.70 0.76
C LYS A 41 -9.38 -3.67 1.22
N ASN A 42 -9.86 -4.74 1.85
CA ASN A 42 -11.23 -4.83 2.33
C ASN A 42 -11.50 -3.81 3.43
N HIS A 43 -10.58 -3.66 4.39
CA HIS A 43 -10.71 -2.68 5.46
C HIS A 43 -10.77 -1.24 4.96
N LEU A 44 -9.90 -0.88 4.00
CA LEU A 44 -9.92 0.44 3.37
C LEU A 44 -11.18 0.65 2.51
N LYS A 45 -11.64 -0.39 1.79
CA LYS A 45 -12.84 -0.33 0.96
C LYS A 45 -14.11 -0.06 1.80
N LEU A 46 -14.24 -0.67 2.97
CA LEU A 46 -15.33 -0.38 3.92
C LEU A 46 -15.36 1.09 4.39
N LYS A 47 -14.30 1.84 4.11
CA LYS A 47 -14.12 3.25 4.46
C LYS A 47 -14.04 4.14 3.22
N ASN A 48 -14.50 3.65 2.06
CA ASN A 48 -14.44 4.35 0.77
C ASN A 48 -13.02 4.81 0.36
N ILE A 49 -11.98 4.15 0.85
CA ILE A 49 -10.59 4.38 0.43
C ILE A 49 -10.19 3.31 -0.56
N LYS A 50 -9.91 3.72 -1.80
CA LYS A 50 -9.40 2.82 -2.85
C LYS A 50 -7.88 2.92 -2.93
N ILE A 51 -7.20 1.77 -2.87
CA ILE A 51 -5.79 1.70 -3.26
C ILE A 51 -5.70 1.88 -4.78
N ASN A 52 -5.10 2.99 -5.20
CA ASN A 52 -4.98 3.38 -6.61
C ASN A 52 -3.54 3.39 -7.13
N CYS A 53 -2.56 3.04 -6.30
CA CYS A 53 -1.19 2.83 -6.76
C CYS A 53 -0.81 1.34 -6.62
N PRO A 54 0.11 0.83 -7.46
CA PRO A 54 0.72 -0.47 -7.23
C PRO A 54 1.31 -0.56 -5.82
N VAL A 55 1.25 -1.75 -5.26
CA VAL A 55 1.74 -2.08 -3.92
C VAL A 55 3.09 -2.77 -4.05
N ILE A 56 4.06 -2.38 -3.23
CA ILE A 56 5.35 -3.05 -3.14
C ILE A 56 5.31 -3.98 -1.93
N VAL A 57 5.61 -5.25 -2.15
CA VAL A 57 5.81 -6.23 -1.08
C VAL A 57 7.28 -6.53 -0.99
N ASN A 58 7.90 -6.26 0.16
CA ASN A 58 9.24 -6.68 0.45
C ASN A 58 9.27 -8.21 0.65
N ARG A 59 10.16 -8.91 -0.08
CA ARG A 59 10.41 -10.34 0.07
C ARG A 59 11.54 -10.63 1.05
N THR A 60 12.29 -9.60 1.44
CA THR A 60 13.33 -9.70 2.46
C THR A 60 12.76 -9.39 3.84
N ALA A 61 13.28 -10.05 4.88
CA ALA A 61 12.83 -9.78 6.23
C ALA A 61 13.17 -8.32 6.64
N PRO A 62 12.26 -7.63 7.36
CA PRO A 62 10.92 -8.05 7.71
C PRO A 62 9.96 -7.95 6.52
N ASN A 63 9.08 -8.96 6.39
CA ASN A 63 8.03 -8.96 5.37
C ASN A 63 7.12 -7.74 5.56
N THR A 64 7.15 -6.83 4.60
CA THR A 64 6.54 -5.51 4.70
C THR A 64 5.79 -5.18 3.42
N ILE A 65 4.62 -4.58 3.57
CA ILE A 65 3.78 -4.14 2.46
C ILE A 65 3.75 -2.63 2.46
N PHE A 66 4.21 -2.02 1.37
CA PHE A 66 4.18 -0.58 1.13
C PHE A 66 2.99 -0.24 0.26
N ILE A 67 2.12 0.63 0.78
CA ILE A 67 0.89 1.06 0.13
C ILE A 67 0.98 2.56 -0.10
N SER A 68 0.69 2.98 -1.33
CA SER A 68 0.64 4.38 -1.72
C SER A 68 -0.78 4.77 -2.14
N LEU A 69 -1.23 5.94 -1.71
CA LEU A 69 -2.55 6.50 -1.97
C LEU A 69 -2.41 7.97 -2.40
N SER A 70 -3.14 8.38 -3.42
CA SER A 70 -3.18 9.78 -3.85
C SER A 70 -4.54 10.14 -4.43
N LYS A 71 -5.21 11.20 -3.97
CA LYS A 71 -6.41 11.73 -4.65
C LYS A 71 -6.07 12.67 -5.83
N ASP A 72 -4.82 13.14 -5.90
CA ASP A 72 -4.32 13.91 -7.03
C ASP A 72 -3.89 12.95 -8.16
N LYS A 73 -4.53 13.08 -9.34
CA LYS A 73 -4.29 12.23 -10.51
C LYS A 73 -2.87 12.37 -11.09
N LYS A 74 -2.30 13.58 -11.08
CA LYS A 74 -0.94 13.84 -11.60
C LYS A 74 0.09 13.17 -10.69
N MET A 75 -0.09 13.29 -9.38
CA MET A 75 0.75 12.62 -8.39
C MET A 75 0.57 11.10 -8.40
N GLU A 76 -0.66 10.62 -8.55
CA GLU A 76 -0.94 9.19 -8.73
C GLU A 76 -0.16 8.62 -9.92
N LEU A 77 -0.23 9.27 -11.08
CA LEU A 77 0.50 8.81 -12.28
C LEU A 77 2.02 8.79 -12.05
N LYS A 78 2.56 9.83 -11.41
CA LYS A 78 3.99 9.93 -11.09
C LYS A 78 4.43 8.80 -10.15
N LEU A 79 3.64 8.53 -9.10
CA LEU A 79 3.89 7.45 -8.16
C LEU A 79 3.79 6.08 -8.83
N ARG A 80 2.74 5.84 -9.63
CA ARG A 80 2.60 4.59 -10.40
C ARG A 80 3.85 4.31 -11.23
N LYS A 81 4.38 5.32 -11.93
CA LYS A 81 5.61 5.18 -12.72
C LYS A 81 6.82 4.85 -11.84
N LYS A 82 7.03 5.62 -10.77
CA LYS A 82 8.18 5.44 -9.86
C LYS A 82 8.17 4.12 -9.09
N ILE A 83 7.00 3.70 -8.64
CA ILE A 83 6.80 2.42 -7.95
C ILE A 83 7.07 1.24 -8.90
N LYS A 84 6.59 1.32 -10.15
CA LYS A 84 6.89 0.31 -11.17
C LYS A 84 8.38 0.24 -11.47
N GLU A 85 9.02 1.39 -11.67
CA GLU A 85 10.47 1.51 -11.90
C GLU A 85 11.27 0.86 -10.76
N TYR A 86 10.96 1.21 -9.50
CA TYR A 86 11.56 0.62 -8.32
C TYR A 86 11.35 -0.91 -8.26
N GLY A 87 10.12 -1.37 -8.52
CA GLY A 87 9.80 -2.80 -8.55
C GLY A 87 10.61 -3.58 -9.58
N THR A 88 10.86 -2.99 -10.75
CA THR A 88 11.69 -3.58 -11.80
C THR A 88 13.17 -3.65 -11.41
N ILE A 89 13.73 -2.55 -10.89
CA ILE A 89 15.14 -2.48 -10.45
C ILE A 89 15.40 -3.51 -9.33
N HIS A 90 14.48 -3.63 -8.37
CA HIS A 90 14.65 -4.47 -7.19
C HIS A 90 13.90 -5.80 -7.26
N LYS A 91 13.61 -6.34 -8.46
CA LYS A 91 12.78 -7.56 -8.68
C LYS A 91 13.14 -8.79 -7.84
N LYS A 92 14.41 -8.91 -7.42
CA LYS A 92 14.89 -10.01 -6.55
C LYS A 92 14.43 -9.84 -5.10
N ARG A 93 14.33 -8.59 -4.62
CA ARG A 93 14.02 -8.23 -3.23
C ARG A 93 12.56 -7.85 -3.02
N VAL A 94 11.86 -7.40 -4.06
CA VAL A 94 10.48 -6.96 -3.95
C VAL A 94 9.56 -7.64 -4.96
N LYS A 95 8.28 -7.79 -4.58
CA LYS A 95 7.18 -8.17 -5.46
C LYS A 95 6.28 -6.96 -5.68
N LEU A 96 6.10 -6.59 -6.94
CA LEU A 96 5.11 -5.58 -7.31
C LEU A 96 3.73 -6.23 -7.44
N ILE A 97 2.70 -5.62 -6.86
CA ILE A 97 1.30 -6.04 -6.98
C ILE A 97 0.50 -4.88 -7.58
N THR A 98 -0.05 -5.09 -8.77
CA THR A 98 -0.96 -4.14 -9.41
C THR A 98 -2.36 -4.31 -8.82
N VAL A 99 -3.06 -3.20 -8.55
CA VAL A 99 -4.36 -3.16 -7.87
C VAL A 99 -5.43 -2.63 -8.81
#